data_AF-A0A940WLA8-F1
#
_entry.id   AF-A0A940WLA8-F1
#
_cell.length_a   1.000
_cell.length_b   1.000
_cell.length_c   1.000
_cell.angle_alpha   90.00
_cell.angle_beta   90.00
_cell.angle_gamma   90.00
#
_symmetry.space_group_name_H-M   'P 1'
#
loop_
_entity.id
_entity.type
_entity.pdbx_description
1 polymer ?
#
loop_
_entity_poly.entity_id
_entity_poly.type
_entity_poly.pdbx_seq_one_letter_code
_entity_poly.pdbx_strand_id
1 'polypeptide(L)'
;MESHCASSAGELLHAVERGRSVTVRAGDRTMAVVDGERLRDFLARFCPAEARVVAEDGRWSVFIPGLPVAADGSTYDEAIDEMGNALREYAEDWQEHLADTANHRGNWALVQMICLSSEDQLREWLTIHRPVPEAGQQYATRDRG
;
A
#
# COMPACT_ATOMS: atom_id res chain seq x y z
N MET A 1 -16.97 -36.93 14.22
CA MET A 1 -16.13 -36.93 13.00
C MET A 1 -15.16 -35.77 13.15
N GLU A 2 -14.12 -36.00 13.94
CA GLU A 2 -13.08 -35.00 14.22
C GLU A 2 -11.93 -35.25 13.26
N SER A 3 -11.70 -34.30 12.36
CA SER A 3 -10.45 -34.23 11.61
C SER A 3 -9.97 -32.79 11.64
N HIS A 4 -8.83 -32.54 12.28
CA HIS A 4 -7.65 -32.04 11.56
C HIS A 4 -6.46 -32.04 12.53
N CYS A 5 -5.41 -32.77 12.12
CA CYS A 5 -4.08 -32.74 12.70
C CYS A 5 -3.60 -31.28 12.70
N ALA A 6 -3.35 -30.69 13.87
CA ALA A 6 -2.76 -29.36 13.95
C ALA A 6 -1.36 -29.43 13.33
N SER A 7 -1.18 -28.79 12.17
CA SER A 7 0.14 -28.67 11.54
C SER A 7 1.07 -27.90 12.47
N SER A 8 2.29 -28.39 12.65
CA SER A 8 3.29 -27.68 13.45
C SER A 8 3.70 -26.37 12.78
N ALA A 9 4.18 -25.38 13.53
CA ALA A 9 4.62 -24.10 12.99
C ALA A 9 5.66 -24.24 11.86
N GLY A 10 6.53 -25.26 11.95
CA GLY A 10 7.51 -25.57 10.90
C GLY A 10 6.89 -26.13 9.62
N GLU A 11 5.83 -26.93 9.72
CA GLU A 11 5.10 -27.44 8.55
C GLU A 11 4.35 -26.31 7.83
N LEU A 12 3.81 -25.34 8.58
CA LEU A 12 3.20 -24.14 8.02
C LEU A 12 4.21 -23.33 7.23
N LEU A 13 5.38 -23.05 7.82
CA LEU A 13 6.43 -22.27 7.18
C LEU A 13 6.90 -22.92 5.88
N HIS A 14 7.20 -24.22 5.92
CA HIS A 14 7.68 -24.96 4.75
C HIS A 14 6.62 -25.07 3.63
N ALA A 15 5.32 -25.09 3.97
CA ALA A 15 4.25 -25.02 2.98
C ALA A 15 4.21 -23.65 2.28
N VAL A 16 4.33 -22.57 3.06
CA VAL A 16 4.32 -21.19 2.58
C VAL A 16 5.54 -20.88 1.69
N GLU A 17 6.73 -21.32 2.09
CA GLU A 17 7.96 -21.19 1.28
C GLU A 17 7.82 -21.82 -0.11
N ARG A 18 7.02 -22.88 -0.24
CA ARG A 18 6.73 -23.54 -1.53
C ARG A 18 5.61 -22.86 -2.31
N GLY A 19 5.18 -21.67 -1.91
CA GLY A 19 4.12 -20.90 -2.54
C GLY A 19 2.72 -21.48 -2.32
N ARG A 20 2.53 -22.35 -1.33
CA ARG A 20 1.21 -22.91 -0.99
C ARG A 20 0.59 -22.07 0.13
N SER A 21 -0.70 -21.80 0.03
CA SER A 21 -1.45 -21.30 1.17
C SER A 21 -1.78 -22.44 2.13
N VAL A 22 -1.78 -22.14 3.43
CA VAL A 22 -2.37 -23.03 4.43
C VAL A 22 -3.64 -22.39 4.95
N THR A 23 -4.75 -23.12 4.90
CA THR A 23 -6.03 -22.64 5.43
C THR A 23 -6.35 -23.29 6.76
N VAL A 24 -6.64 -22.48 7.77
CA VAL A 24 -7.15 -22.91 9.07
C VAL A 24 -8.63 -22.58 9.13
N ARG A 25 -9.47 -23.54 9.52
CA ARG A 25 -10.90 -23.33 9.69
C ARG A 25 -11.25 -23.30 11.17
N ALA A 26 -11.87 -22.20 11.61
CA ALA A 26 -12.31 -21.99 12.98
C ALA A 26 -13.79 -21.61 12.98
N GLY A 27 -14.64 -22.60 13.21
CA GLY A 27 -16.10 -22.45 13.04
C GLY A 27 -16.47 -22.17 11.58
N ASP A 28 -17.12 -21.04 11.33
CA ASP A 28 -17.50 -20.57 10.00
C ASP A 28 -16.39 -19.78 9.28
N ARG A 29 -15.40 -19.30 10.03
CA ARG A 29 -14.28 -18.50 9.51
C ARG A 29 -13.20 -19.38 8.88
N THR A 30 -12.69 -18.92 7.74
CA THR A 30 -11.48 -19.44 7.12
C THR A 30 -10.38 -18.40 7.23
N MET A 31 -9.26 -18.79 7.81
CA MET A 31 -8.04 -17.99 7.89
C MET A 31 -7.02 -18.61 6.96
N ALA A 32 -6.18 -17.79 6.32
CA ALA A 32 -5.12 -18.28 5.46
C ALA A 32 -3.77 -17.75 5.95
N VAL A 33 -2.78 -18.65 5.99
CA VAL A 33 -1.37 -18.30 6.11
C VAL A 33 -0.78 -18.36 4.71
N VAL A 34 -0.23 -17.24 4.26
CA VAL A 34 0.32 -17.07 2.91
C VAL A 34 1.66 -16.38 2.99
N ASP A 35 2.41 -16.47 1.90
CA ASP A 35 3.66 -15.72 1.75
C ASP A 35 3.33 -14.22 1.62
N GLY A 36 3.98 -13.41 2.46
CA GLY A 36 3.68 -11.98 2.56
C GLY A 36 4.06 -11.21 1.30
N GLU A 37 5.19 -11.54 0.68
CA GLU A 37 5.67 -10.87 -0.53
C GLU A 37 4.75 -11.16 -1.72
N ARG A 38 4.33 -12.42 -1.91
CA ARG A 38 3.36 -12.80 -2.94
C ARG A 38 2.00 -12.12 -2.74
N LEU A 39 1.54 -12.02 -1.49
CA LEU A 39 0.30 -11.30 -1.18
C LEU A 39 0.44 -9.80 -1.49
N ARG A 40 1.55 -9.18 -1.10
CA ARG A 40 1.86 -7.77 -1.40
C ARG A 40 1.84 -7.52 -2.90
N ASP A 41 2.55 -8.33 -3.68
CA ASP A 41 2.60 -8.22 -5.14
C ASP A 41 1.21 -8.33 -5.78
N PHE A 42 0.38 -9.26 -5.29
CA PHE A 42 -1.00 -9.40 -5.75
C PHE A 42 -1.84 -8.16 -5.42
N LEU A 43 -1.78 -7.69 -4.18
CA LEU A 43 -2.53 -6.52 -3.73
C LEU A 43 -2.09 -5.23 -4.43
N ALA A 44 -0.79 -5.03 -4.64
CA ALA A 44 -0.24 -3.86 -5.34
C ALA A 44 -0.74 -3.75 -6.80
N ARG A 45 -1.03 -4.89 -7.46
CA ARG A 45 -1.63 -4.92 -8.79
C ARG A 45 -3.14 -4.67 -8.78
N PHE A 46 -3.81 -5.07 -7.70
CA PHE A 46 -5.27 -4.94 -7.57
C PHE A 46 -5.69 -3.56 -7.05
N CYS A 47 -4.84 -2.92 -6.26
CA CYS A 47 -5.02 -1.59 -5.70
C CYS A 47 -3.95 -0.66 -6.28
N PRO A 48 -4.12 -0.14 -7.52
CA PRO A 48 -3.21 0.87 -8.04
C PRO A 48 -3.26 2.11 -7.15
N ALA A 49 -2.12 2.78 -6.95
CA ALA A 49 -2.04 3.95 -6.07
C ALA A 49 -2.92 5.11 -6.52
N GLU A 50 -3.06 5.30 -7.84
CA GLU A 50 -3.73 6.46 -8.44
C GLU A 50 -3.29 7.81 -7.84
N ALA A 51 -2.05 7.85 -7.35
CA ALA A 51 -1.47 9.01 -6.69
C ALA A 51 -1.40 10.18 -7.68
N ARG A 52 -1.87 11.34 -7.24
CA ARG A 52 -1.79 12.60 -7.97
C ARG A 52 -0.72 13.45 -7.34
N VAL A 53 0.18 13.95 -8.18
CA VAL A 53 1.28 14.82 -7.78
C VAL A 53 1.09 16.17 -8.46
N VAL A 54 1.05 17.23 -7.67
CA VAL A 54 0.83 18.60 -8.13
C VAL A 54 1.99 19.46 -7.66
N ALA A 55 2.46 20.37 -8.54
CA ALA A 55 3.47 21.37 -8.19
C ALA A 55 2.84 22.76 -8.19
N GLU A 56 2.83 23.42 -7.04
CA GLU A 56 2.26 24.75 -6.81
C GLU A 56 3.16 25.56 -5.86
N ASP A 57 3.36 26.86 -6.14
CA ASP A 57 4.15 27.79 -5.32
C ASP A 57 5.56 27.29 -4.91
N GLY A 58 6.19 26.51 -5.79
CA GLY A 58 7.52 25.94 -5.54
C GLY A 58 7.54 24.74 -4.58
N ARG A 59 6.36 24.17 -4.29
CA ARG A 59 6.19 22.95 -3.48
C ARG A 59 5.55 21.84 -4.31
N TRP A 60 5.71 20.63 -3.81
CA TRP A 60 5.11 19.42 -4.36
C TRP A 60 4.11 18.86 -3.37
N SER A 61 2.92 18.52 -3.85
CA SER A 61 1.86 17.90 -3.06
C SER A 61 1.46 16.58 -3.70
N VAL A 62 1.29 15.54 -2.88
CA VAL A 62 0.83 14.21 -3.31
C VAL A 62 -0.46 13.88 -2.57
N PHE A 63 -1.43 13.32 -3.27
CA PHE A 63 -2.66 12.81 -2.65
C PHE A 63 -3.24 11.64 -3.46
N ILE A 64 -3.99 10.75 -2.79
CA ILE A 64 -4.70 9.64 -3.43
C ILE A 64 -6.20 9.93 -3.40
N PRO A 65 -6.87 10.05 -4.56
CA PRO A 65 -8.31 10.29 -4.59
C PRO A 65 -9.10 9.26 -3.78
N GLY A 66 -9.97 9.73 -2.90
CA GLY A 66 -10.80 8.87 -2.05
C GLY A 66 -10.10 8.39 -0.77
N LEU A 67 -8.82 8.71 -0.56
CA LEU A 67 -8.15 8.56 0.73
C LEU A 67 -8.00 9.90 1.47
N PRO A 68 -8.13 9.91 2.80
CA PRO A 68 -7.91 11.09 3.63
C PRO A 68 -6.40 11.32 3.90
N VAL A 69 -5.55 11.08 2.91
CA VAL A 69 -4.08 11.13 3.07
C VAL A 69 -3.51 12.03 1.98
N ALA A 70 -2.71 13.00 2.40
CA ALA A 70 -1.98 13.93 1.57
C ALA A 70 -0.61 14.21 2.20
N ALA A 71 0.38 14.51 1.39
CA ALA A 71 1.72 14.86 1.84
C ALA A 71 2.31 15.96 0.97
N ASP A 72 3.20 16.77 1.55
CA ASP A 72 3.86 17.88 0.87
C ASP A 72 5.38 17.78 1.02
N GLY A 73 6.12 18.23 0.02
CA GLY A 73 7.57 18.32 0.03
C GLY A 73 8.10 19.55 -0.68
N SER A 74 9.32 19.96 -0.36
CA SER A 74 10.06 20.97 -1.12
C SER A 74 10.56 20.42 -2.46
N THR A 75 10.68 19.10 -2.57
CA THR A 75 11.00 18.38 -3.80
C THR A 75 9.97 17.29 -4.08
N TYR A 76 9.92 16.81 -5.34
CA TYR A 76 9.09 15.68 -5.72
C TYR A 76 9.42 14.44 -4.88
N ASP A 77 10.71 14.13 -4.73
CA ASP A 77 11.16 12.92 -4.02
C ASP A 77 10.78 12.96 -2.55
N GLU A 78 10.96 14.11 -1.90
CA GLU A 78 10.53 14.35 -0.52
C GLU A 78 9.01 14.19 -0.38
N ALA A 79 8.21 14.76 -1.28
CA ALA A 79 6.76 14.63 -1.21
C ALA A 79 6.28 13.17 -1.37
N ILE A 80 7.00 12.35 -2.15
CA ILE A 80 6.72 10.91 -2.27
C ILE A 80 7.14 10.14 -1.02
N ASP A 81 8.29 10.46 -0.42
CA ASP A 81 8.73 9.83 0.82
C ASP A 81 7.79 10.16 1.98
N GLU A 82 7.37 11.44 2.10
CA GLU A 82 6.38 11.88 3.08
C GLU A 82 5.00 11.24 2.85
N MET A 83 4.60 11.02 1.60
CA MET A 83 3.38 10.24 1.30
C MET A 83 3.52 8.79 1.78
N GLY A 84 4.70 8.19 1.63
CA GLY A 84 5.00 6.86 2.18
C GLY A 84 4.81 6.81 3.69
N ASN A 85 5.32 7.81 4.43
CA ASN A 85 5.14 7.92 5.88
C ASN A 85 3.67 8.10 6.27
N ALA A 86 2.97 9.04 5.61
CA ALA A 86 1.56 9.31 5.90
C ALA A 86 0.67 8.08 5.66
N LEU A 87 1.00 7.24 4.67
CA LEU A 87 0.30 5.97 4.45
C LEU A 87 0.56 4.94 5.55
N ARG A 88 1.76 4.92 6.14
CA ARG A 88 2.07 4.05 7.29
C ARG A 88 1.27 4.47 8.52
N GLU A 89 1.26 5.75 8.83
CA GLU A 89 0.45 6.31 9.92
C GLU A 89 -1.03 5.99 9.72
N TYR A 90 -1.55 6.19 8.51
CA TYR A 90 -2.92 5.81 8.18
C TYR A 90 -3.20 4.31 8.38
N ALA A 91 -2.25 3.44 8.04
CA ALA A 91 -2.38 1.99 8.23
C ALA A 91 -2.34 1.57 9.71
N GLU A 92 -1.61 2.30 10.55
CA GLU A 92 -1.59 2.13 12.00
C GLU A 92 -2.94 2.55 12.61
N ASP A 93 -3.40 3.77 12.32
CA ASP A 93 -4.71 4.28 12.76
C ASP A 93 -5.86 3.35 12.32
N TRP A 94 -5.74 2.77 11.12
CA TRP A 94 -6.73 1.82 10.62
C TRP A 94 -6.84 0.58 11.47
N GLN A 95 -5.70 0.01 11.88
CA GLN A 95 -5.68 -1.16 12.75
C GLN A 95 -6.18 -0.85 14.16
N GLU A 96 -5.88 0.34 14.67
CA GLU A 96 -6.26 0.72 16.03
C GLU A 96 -7.75 1.03 16.17
N HIS A 97 -8.33 1.81 15.24
CA HIS A 97 -9.70 2.29 15.42
C HIS A 97 -10.48 2.61 14.13
N LEU A 98 -9.87 2.74 12.95
CA LEU A 98 -10.66 3.05 11.74
C LEU A 98 -11.31 1.84 11.06
N ALA A 99 -10.87 0.61 11.34
CA ALA A 99 -11.40 -0.60 10.71
C ALA A 99 -12.94 -0.76 10.85
N ASP A 100 -13.52 -0.25 11.94
CA ASP A 100 -14.96 -0.33 12.20
C ASP A 100 -15.78 0.83 11.63
N THR A 101 -15.10 1.89 11.16
CA THR A 101 -15.76 3.09 10.63
C THR A 101 -16.18 2.90 9.17
N ALA A 102 -17.41 3.31 8.82
CA ALA A 102 -18.00 3.01 7.51
C ALA A 102 -17.16 3.50 6.31
N ASN A 103 -16.50 4.66 6.45
CA ASN A 103 -15.72 5.28 5.38
C ASN A 103 -14.32 4.68 5.22
N HIS A 104 -13.83 3.90 6.18
CA HIS A 104 -12.49 3.31 6.16
C HIS A 104 -12.49 1.78 6.12
N ARG A 105 -13.59 1.13 6.52
CA ARG A 105 -13.72 -0.34 6.56
C ARG A 105 -13.39 -1.04 5.25
N GLY A 106 -13.66 -0.38 4.10
CA GLY A 106 -13.35 -0.90 2.77
C GLY A 106 -11.86 -0.95 2.43
N ASN A 107 -11.01 -0.27 3.19
CA ASN A 107 -9.59 -0.07 2.86
C ASN A 107 -8.68 -1.23 3.32
N TRP A 108 -9.25 -2.36 3.74
CA TRP A 108 -8.49 -3.53 4.20
C TRP A 108 -7.37 -3.94 3.22
N ALA A 109 -7.69 -4.11 1.93
CA ALA A 109 -6.71 -4.56 0.94
C ALA A 109 -5.53 -3.58 0.79
N LEU A 110 -5.82 -2.27 0.83
CA LEU A 110 -4.81 -1.22 0.78
C LEU A 110 -3.93 -1.25 2.03
N VAL A 111 -4.54 -1.34 3.22
CA VAL A 111 -3.79 -1.39 4.50
C VAL A 111 -2.89 -2.61 4.56
N GLN A 112 -3.37 -3.79 4.14
CA GLN A 112 -2.51 -4.97 4.06
C GLN A 112 -1.33 -4.76 3.09
N MET A 113 -1.56 -4.12 1.94
CA MET A 113 -0.48 -3.82 0.99
C MET A 113 0.55 -2.87 1.58
N ILE A 114 0.12 -1.80 2.26
CA ILE A 114 0.99 -0.83 2.95
C ILE A 114 1.84 -1.55 4.01
N CYS A 115 1.20 -2.32 4.90
CA CYS A 115 1.88 -3.00 5.99
C CYS A 115 2.91 -4.02 5.50
N LEU A 116 2.64 -4.72 4.40
CA LEU A 116 3.52 -5.76 3.84
C LEU A 116 4.66 -5.21 2.97
N SER A 117 4.57 -3.95 2.53
CA SER A 117 5.58 -3.35 1.65
C SER A 117 6.84 -2.95 2.44
N SER A 118 7.99 -2.89 1.79
CA SER A 118 9.14 -2.07 2.24
C SER A 118 8.94 -0.59 1.84
N GLU A 119 9.82 0.29 2.29
CA GLU A 119 9.86 1.70 1.84
C GLU A 119 10.03 1.79 0.32
N ASP A 120 11.03 1.09 -0.23
CA ASP A 120 11.28 1.05 -1.68
C ASP A 120 10.07 0.53 -2.48
N GLN A 121 9.43 -0.52 -1.99
CA GLN A 121 8.26 -1.11 -2.65
C GLN A 121 7.05 -0.16 -2.64
N LEU A 122 6.85 0.57 -1.54
CA LEU A 122 5.78 1.55 -1.42
C LEU A 122 6.04 2.77 -2.32
N ARG A 123 7.30 3.23 -2.37
CA ARG A 123 7.75 4.30 -3.27
C ARG A 123 7.59 3.92 -4.74
N GLU A 124 7.96 2.69 -5.10
CA GLU A 124 7.72 2.15 -6.45
C GLU A 124 6.21 2.15 -6.74
N TRP A 125 5.39 1.61 -5.84
CA TRP A 125 3.94 1.57 -6.01
C TRP A 125 3.29 2.94 -6.21
N LEU A 126 3.73 3.97 -5.47
CA LEU A 126 3.29 5.36 -5.64
C LEU A 126 3.65 5.95 -7.01
N THR A 127 4.72 5.46 -7.64
CA THR A 127 5.30 6.05 -8.85
C THR A 127 5.07 5.23 -10.12
N ILE A 128 4.52 4.01 -10.02
CA ILE A 128 4.19 3.12 -11.15
C ILE A 128 3.34 3.84 -12.20
N HIS A 129 2.38 4.68 -11.78
CA HIS A 129 1.65 5.56 -12.69
C HIS A 129 2.26 6.95 -12.62
N ARG A 130 3.36 7.17 -13.33
CA ARG A 130 3.90 8.53 -13.49
C ARG A 130 2.79 9.40 -14.09
N PRO A 131 2.30 10.44 -13.38
CA PRO A 131 1.38 11.37 -14.00
C PRO A 131 2.09 12.01 -15.20
N VAL A 132 1.48 11.93 -16.37
CA VAL A 132 1.83 12.82 -17.47
C VAL A 132 1.55 14.22 -16.94
N PRO A 133 2.53 15.14 -16.90
CA PRO A 133 2.24 16.50 -16.48
C PRO A 133 1.12 17.01 -17.38
N GLU A 134 0.00 17.43 -16.78
CA GLU A 134 -1.10 18.01 -17.53
C GLU A 134 -0.52 19.10 -18.43
N ALA A 135 -0.90 19.07 -19.71
CA ALA A 135 -0.39 19.98 -20.72
C ALA A 135 -0.74 21.42 -20.33
N GLY A 136 0.20 22.06 -19.62
CA GLY A 136 0.04 23.38 -19.03
C GLY A 136 1.27 23.88 -18.26
N GLN A 137 2.15 22.97 -17.78
CA GLN A 137 3.37 23.33 -17.04
C GLN A 137 4.68 23.15 -17.83
N GLN A 138 4.62 22.93 -19.15
CA GLN A 138 5.80 22.95 -20.03
C GLN A 138 6.15 24.37 -20.51
N TYR A 139 6.29 25.34 -19.60
CA TYR A 139 6.96 26.61 -19.90
C TYR A 139 7.65 27.17 -18.65
N ALA A 140 8.61 26.43 -18.09
CA ALA A 140 9.63 27.02 -17.23
C ALA A 140 10.96 26.29 -17.43
N THR A 141 11.80 26.93 -18.26
CA THR A 141 13.26 26.81 -18.33
C THR A 141 13.84 25.48 -18.82
N ARG A 142 13.80 25.30 -20.15
CA ARG A 142 15.06 25.07 -20.88
C ARG A 142 15.71 26.43 -21.16
N ASP A 143 17.02 26.49 -20.95
CA ASP A 143 17.99 27.55 -21.25
C ASP A 143 18.02 28.82 -20.38
N ARG A 144 19.07 28.90 -19.53
CA ARG A 144 20.21 29.80 -19.76
C ARG A 144 21.38 29.50 -18.81
N GLY A 145 22.57 29.24 -19.38
CA GLY A 145 23.87 29.39 -18.71
C GLY A 145 24.69 28.11 -18.64
#